data_AF-A0A2N3BBM4-F1
#
_entry.id   AF-A0A2N3BBM4-F1
#
_cell.length_a   1.000
_cell.length_b   1.000
_cell.length_c   1.000
_cell.angle_alpha   90.00
_cell.angle_beta   90.00
_cell.angle_gamma   90.00
#
_symmetry.space_group_name_H-M   'P 1'
#
loop_
_entity.id
_entity.type
_entity.pdbx_description
1 polymer ?
#
loop_
_entity_poly.entity_id
_entity_poly.type
_entity_poly.pdbx_seq_one_letter_code
_entity_poly.pdbx_strand_id
1 'polypeptide(L)'
;VAVHSYARTHTSVFVSDKLRNFLKLLVRHYGLDPQGVVDAWSDWVDRAARTWLESGHLESIVVEFYRPGSDVAAARWDFPIRYDGNGADDMWIDRLFFEDTFAKAKAPPAGCSYRIVLISDPSRPDVPGVGPTTLRSLNGLVARDAGTVIATPDIMASARYYRS
;
A
#
# COMPACT_ATOMS: atom_id res chain seq x y z
N VAL A 1 -14.65 -8.58 22.69
CA VAL A 1 -14.03 -7.23 22.62
C VAL A 1 -12.50 -7.29 22.81
N ALA A 2 -11.96 -7.96 23.84
CA ALA A 2 -10.49 -8.09 24.02
C ALA A 2 -9.76 -9.00 23.01
N VAL A 3 -10.43 -10.05 22.51
CA VAL A 3 -9.83 -10.98 21.50
C VAL A 3 -9.69 -10.30 20.14
N HIS A 4 -10.67 -9.48 19.73
CA HIS A 4 -10.61 -8.72 18.47
C HIS A 4 -9.53 -7.63 18.52
N SER A 5 -9.36 -6.92 19.63
CA SER A 5 -8.30 -5.90 19.75
C SER A 5 -6.91 -6.51 19.74
N TYR A 6 -6.69 -7.64 20.42
CA TYR A 6 -5.40 -8.34 20.40
C TYR A 6 -5.06 -8.91 19.01
N ALA A 7 -6.04 -9.50 18.32
CA ALA A 7 -5.87 -9.98 16.95
C ALA A 7 -5.53 -8.84 15.97
N ARG A 8 -6.17 -7.68 16.11
CA ARG A 8 -5.93 -6.52 15.24
C ARG A 8 -4.51 -5.94 15.40
N THR A 9 -3.94 -5.91 16.61
CA THR A 9 -2.55 -5.49 16.82
C THR A 9 -1.53 -6.44 16.16
N HIS A 10 -1.80 -7.75 16.15
CA HIS A 10 -0.90 -8.71 15.48
C HIS A 10 -1.01 -8.65 13.96
N THR A 11 -2.24 -8.56 13.46
CA THR A 11 -2.50 -8.48 12.02
C THR A 11 -2.03 -7.15 11.42
N SER A 12 -2.09 -6.04 12.15
CA SER A 12 -1.59 -4.73 11.69
C SER A 12 -0.07 -4.76 11.42
N VAL A 13 0.70 -5.34 12.34
CA VAL A 13 2.16 -5.52 12.20
C VAL A 13 2.46 -6.35 10.96
N PHE A 14 1.80 -7.49 10.84
CA PHE A 14 2.01 -8.37 9.70
C PHE A 14 1.67 -7.68 8.38
N VAL A 15 0.50 -7.04 8.27
CA VAL A 15 0.09 -6.36 7.03
C VAL A 15 1.05 -5.24 6.68
N SER A 16 1.48 -4.40 7.63
CA SER A 16 2.47 -3.35 7.40
C SER A 16 3.79 -3.93 6.86
N ASP A 17 4.32 -4.97 7.50
CA ASP A 17 5.58 -5.61 7.11
C ASP A 17 5.49 -6.26 5.73
N LYS A 18 4.36 -6.88 5.39
CA LYS A 18 4.17 -7.52 4.09
C LYS A 18 3.96 -6.49 2.97
N LEU A 19 3.23 -5.40 3.23
CA LEU A 19 3.12 -4.29 2.29
C LEU A 19 4.49 -3.63 2.02
N ARG A 20 5.33 -3.42 3.03
CA ARG A 20 6.72 -2.96 2.83
C ARG A 20 7.46 -3.86 1.83
N ASN A 21 7.36 -5.17 2.00
CA ASN A 21 8.05 -6.13 1.15
C ASN A 21 7.50 -6.13 -0.28
N PHE A 22 6.18 -6.03 -0.45
CA PHE A 22 5.55 -5.88 -1.76
C PHE A 22 5.97 -4.59 -2.47
N LEU A 23 6.01 -3.45 -1.77
CA LEU A 23 6.50 -2.20 -2.35
C LEU A 23 7.97 -2.29 -2.75
N LYS A 24 8.83 -2.93 -1.93
CA LYS A 24 10.23 -3.18 -2.30
C LYS A 24 10.35 -4.05 -3.56
N LEU A 25 9.54 -5.10 -3.69
CA LEU A 25 9.52 -5.96 -4.87
C LEU A 25 9.09 -5.16 -6.11
N LEU A 26 8.02 -4.39 -5.99
CA LEU A 26 7.48 -3.57 -7.08
C LEU A 26 8.47 -2.49 -7.56
N VAL A 27 9.07 -1.75 -6.62
CA VAL A 27 10.05 -0.71 -6.93
C VAL A 27 11.29 -1.31 -7.61
N ARG A 28 11.79 -2.45 -7.10
CA ARG A 28 12.90 -3.20 -7.73
C ARG A 28 12.54 -3.70 -9.12
N HIS A 29 11.33 -4.22 -9.31
CA HIS A 29 10.87 -4.73 -10.60
C HIS A 29 10.91 -3.63 -11.68
N TYR A 30 10.55 -2.40 -11.32
CA TYR A 30 10.65 -1.26 -12.22
C TYR A 30 12.05 -0.62 -12.32
N GLY A 31 13.08 -1.27 -11.76
CA GLY A 31 14.46 -0.80 -11.86
C GLY A 31 14.79 0.42 -11.00
N LEU A 32 13.96 0.72 -10.00
CA LEU A 32 14.16 1.84 -9.07
C LEU A 32 14.81 1.35 -7.77
N ASP A 33 15.48 2.26 -7.06
CA ASP A 33 16.13 1.94 -5.79
C ASP A 33 15.09 1.71 -4.67
N PRO A 34 15.02 0.50 -4.07
CA PRO A 34 14.12 0.21 -2.95
C PRO A 34 14.48 0.90 -1.63
N GLN A 35 15.64 1.55 -1.52
CA GLN A 35 16.10 2.15 -0.26
C GLN A 35 15.10 3.21 0.24
N GLY A 36 14.52 4.01 -0.66
CA GLY A 36 13.49 4.98 -0.28
C GLY A 36 12.23 4.36 0.36
N VAL A 37 11.89 3.11 0.02
CA VAL A 37 10.82 2.36 0.73
C VAL A 37 11.26 1.99 2.14
N VAL A 38 12.52 1.57 2.31
CA VAL A 38 13.08 1.21 3.63
C VAL A 38 13.15 2.44 4.53
N ASP A 39 13.62 3.56 4.00
CA ASP A 39 13.75 4.81 4.73
C ASP A 39 12.37 5.33 5.13
N ALA A 40 11.40 5.34 4.21
CA ALA A 40 10.03 5.76 4.51
C ALA A 40 9.37 4.90 5.60
N TRP A 41 9.58 3.57 5.57
CA TRP A 41 9.07 2.67 6.62
C TRP A 41 9.72 2.93 7.98
N SER A 42 11.02 3.26 8.00
CA SER A 42 11.75 3.55 9.23
C SER A 42 11.37 4.92 9.81
N ASP A 43 11.08 5.88 8.94
CA ASP A 43 10.80 7.27 9.32
C ASP A 43 9.35 7.48 9.77
N TRP A 44 8.37 7.11 8.94
CA TRP A 44 6.96 7.47 9.22
C TRP A 44 5.93 6.45 8.76
N VAL A 45 6.15 5.70 7.68
CA VAL A 45 5.11 4.85 7.07
C VAL A 45 4.67 3.75 8.02
N ASP A 46 5.60 3.03 8.68
CA ASP A 46 5.22 1.94 9.57
C ASP A 46 4.38 2.45 10.74
N ARG A 47 4.85 3.51 11.41
CA ARG A 47 4.14 4.13 12.55
C ARG A 47 2.73 4.56 12.15
N ALA A 48 2.59 5.24 11.01
CA ALA A 48 1.31 5.76 10.54
C ALA A 48 0.37 4.63 10.09
N ALA A 49 0.87 3.73 9.25
CA ALA A 49 0.10 2.60 8.74
C ALA A 49 -0.36 1.71 9.89
N ARG A 50 0.49 1.37 10.86
CA ARG A 50 0.08 0.56 12.02
C ARG A 50 -0.94 1.25 12.89
N THR A 51 -0.77 2.54 13.18
CA THR A 51 -1.74 3.30 13.97
C THR A 51 -3.13 3.24 13.33
N TRP A 52 -3.20 3.45 12.00
CA TRP A 52 -4.47 3.46 11.27
C TRP A 52 -4.99 2.07 10.94
N LEU A 53 -4.14 1.06 10.77
CA LEU A 53 -4.56 -0.34 10.68
C LEU A 53 -5.18 -0.80 12.00
N GLU A 54 -4.54 -0.48 13.13
CA GLU A 54 -5.02 -0.90 14.46
C GLU A 54 -6.34 -0.23 14.84
N SER A 55 -6.50 1.03 14.48
CA SER A 55 -7.74 1.78 14.75
C SER A 55 -8.85 1.55 13.72
N GLY A 56 -8.55 0.92 12.58
CA GLY A 56 -9.56 0.65 11.54
C GLY A 56 -9.74 1.78 10.52
N HIS A 57 -8.77 2.68 10.41
CA HIS A 57 -8.87 3.93 9.65
C HIS A 57 -8.00 4.01 8.39
N LEU A 58 -7.13 3.03 8.14
CA LEU A 58 -6.33 2.99 6.91
C LEU A 58 -7.20 2.40 5.79
N GLU A 59 -7.42 3.16 4.73
CA GLU A 59 -8.22 2.73 3.57
C GLU A 59 -7.36 2.17 2.44
N SER A 60 -6.15 2.72 2.24
CA SER A 60 -5.23 2.23 1.21
C SER A 60 -3.80 2.69 1.47
N ILE A 61 -2.83 1.87 1.10
CA ILE A 61 -1.45 2.33 0.82
C ILE A 61 -1.34 2.56 -0.69
N VAL A 62 -0.79 3.69 -1.10
CA VAL A 62 -0.63 4.04 -2.52
C VAL A 62 0.84 4.30 -2.80
N VAL A 63 1.36 3.77 -3.91
CA VAL A 63 2.66 4.16 -4.46
C VAL A 63 2.47 4.78 -5.84
N GLU A 64 2.95 6.01 -5.98
CA GLU A 64 2.86 6.78 -7.21
C GLU A 64 4.26 6.95 -7.79
N PHE A 65 4.41 6.57 -9.05
CA PHE A 65 5.62 6.82 -9.82
C PHE A 65 5.39 8.06 -10.69
N TYR A 66 6.35 8.97 -10.71
CA TYR A 66 6.19 10.26 -11.38
C TYR A 66 7.53 10.79 -11.91
N ARG A 67 7.48 11.62 -12.96
CA ARG A 67 8.65 12.40 -13.36
C ARG A 67 8.88 13.54 -12.36
N PRO A 68 10.12 13.78 -11.88
CA PRO A 68 10.40 14.89 -10.98
C PRO A 68 9.78 16.21 -11.46
N GLY A 69 9.09 16.93 -10.57
CA GLY A 69 8.37 18.17 -10.87
C GLY A 69 6.97 18.01 -11.49
N SER A 70 6.57 16.81 -11.90
CA SER A 70 5.21 16.56 -12.41
C SER A 70 4.21 16.30 -11.29
N ASP A 71 2.96 16.72 -11.48
CA ASP A 71 1.77 16.42 -10.68
C ASP A 71 0.94 15.23 -11.22
N VAL A 72 1.43 14.58 -12.29
CA VAL A 72 0.79 13.44 -12.96
C VAL A 72 1.49 12.13 -12.58
N ALA A 73 0.70 11.10 -12.29
CA ALA A 73 1.20 9.75 -12.09
C ALA A 73 1.61 9.14 -13.45
N ALA A 74 2.89 8.77 -13.57
CA ALA A 74 3.37 8.00 -14.71
C ALA A 74 2.96 6.51 -14.62
N ALA A 75 2.94 5.99 -13.39
CA ALA A 75 2.38 4.70 -13.00
C ALA A 75 1.90 4.79 -11.55
N ARG A 76 0.98 3.91 -11.15
CA ARG A 76 0.44 3.90 -9.78
C ARG A 76 -0.01 2.50 -9.39
N TRP A 77 0.12 2.20 -8.10
CA TRP A 77 -0.45 1.02 -7.47
C TRP A 77 -1.13 1.42 -6.18
N ASP A 78 -2.30 0.86 -5.96
CA ASP A 78 -3.07 1.03 -4.73
C ASP A 78 -3.17 -0.33 -4.04
N PHE A 79 -3.12 -0.32 -2.71
CA PHE A 79 -3.34 -1.47 -1.86
C PHE A 79 -4.54 -1.21 -0.95
N PRO A 80 -5.78 -1.36 -1.45
CA PRO A 80 -6.99 -1.15 -0.66
C PRO A 80 -7.03 -2.10 0.53
N ILE A 81 -7.38 -1.56 1.69
CA ILE A 81 -7.49 -2.26 2.96
C ILE A 81 -8.95 -2.53 3.26
N ARG A 82 -9.25 -3.74 3.74
CA ARG A 82 -10.54 -4.06 4.35
C ARG A 82 -10.35 -4.66 5.73
N TYR A 83 -11.32 -4.40 6.60
CA TYR A 83 -11.37 -4.86 7.99
C TYR A 83 -12.41 -5.97 8.21
N ASP A 84 -12.87 -6.57 7.11
CA ASP A 84 -13.89 -7.61 7.08
C ASP A 84 -13.27 -8.99 6.80
N GLY A 85 -12.06 -9.26 7.33
CA GLY A 85 -11.30 -10.51 7.18
C GLY A 85 -11.97 -11.75 7.79
N ASN A 86 -13.28 -11.93 7.62
CA ASN A 86 -14.11 -12.91 8.31
C ASN A 86 -14.11 -14.27 7.60
N GLY A 87 -12.93 -14.81 7.31
CA GLY A 87 -12.81 -16.11 6.64
C GLY A 87 -11.40 -16.63 6.37
N ALA A 88 -10.36 -15.92 6.81
CA ALA A 88 -9.01 -16.45 6.81
C ALA A 88 -8.68 -16.96 8.22
N ASP A 89 -8.66 -18.28 8.41
CA ASP A 89 -8.18 -18.88 9.66
C ASP A 89 -6.66 -18.64 9.83
N ASP A 90 -5.94 -18.52 8.71
CA ASP A 90 -4.50 -18.32 8.64
C ASP A 90 -4.10 -16.98 8.01
N MET A 91 -2.92 -16.49 8.39
CA MET A 91 -2.32 -15.28 7.82
C MET A 91 -1.40 -15.64 6.65
N TRP A 92 -1.70 -15.12 5.46
CA TRP A 92 -0.93 -15.47 4.26
C TRP A 92 -0.71 -14.26 3.33
N ILE A 93 0.27 -14.44 2.44
CA ILE A 93 0.54 -13.53 1.33
C ILE A 93 0.56 -14.32 0.04
N ASP A 94 0.04 -13.75 -1.04
CA ASP A 94 0.16 -14.34 -2.38
C ASP A 94 1.14 -13.51 -3.22
N ARG A 95 2.42 -13.79 -2.98
CA ARG A 95 3.52 -13.08 -3.65
C ARG A 95 3.57 -13.36 -5.15
N LEU A 96 3.36 -14.63 -5.55
CA LEU A 96 3.45 -15.02 -6.95
C LEU A 96 2.33 -14.36 -7.76
N PHE A 97 1.10 -14.40 -7.22
CA PHE A 97 -0.02 -13.70 -7.83
C PHE A 97 0.23 -12.19 -7.95
N PHE A 98 0.81 -11.57 -6.92
CA PHE A 98 1.17 -10.16 -6.98
C PHE A 98 2.21 -9.87 -8.07
N GLU A 99 3.30 -10.63 -8.15
CA GLU A 99 4.35 -10.44 -9.18
C GLU A 99 3.81 -10.66 -10.61
N ASP A 100 2.91 -11.63 -10.81
CA ASP A 100 2.26 -11.89 -12.11
C ASP A 100 1.40 -10.72 -12.62
N THR A 101 1.05 -9.78 -11.73
CA THR A 101 0.30 -8.58 -12.12
C THR A 101 1.19 -7.45 -12.63
N PHE A 102 2.51 -7.51 -12.42
CA PHE A 102 3.44 -6.43 -12.77
C PHE A 102 3.47 -6.16 -14.28
N ALA A 103 3.50 -7.22 -15.09
CA ALA A 103 3.50 -7.12 -16.55
C ALA A 103 2.17 -6.56 -17.12
N LYS A 104 1.10 -6.55 -16.33
CA LYS A 104 -0.23 -6.05 -16.73
C LYS A 104 -0.38 -4.55 -16.45
N ALA A 105 0.43 -4.01 -15.55
CA ALA A 105 0.42 -2.62 -15.16
C ALA A 105 1.23 -1.75 -16.10
N LYS A 106 0.89 -0.47 -16.18
CA LYS A 106 1.74 0.50 -16.86
C LYS A 106 3.05 0.64 -16.09
N ALA A 107 4.16 0.32 -16.76
CA ALA A 107 5.49 0.55 -16.20
C ALA A 107 5.83 2.06 -16.17
N PRO A 108 6.47 2.56 -15.11
CA PRO A 108 6.98 3.92 -15.10
C PRO A 108 8.11 4.08 -16.13
N PRO A 109 8.13 5.16 -16.93
CA PRO A 109 9.26 5.47 -17.80
C PRO A 109 10.56 5.69 -17.02
N ALA A 110 11.70 5.54 -17.70
CA ALA A 110 13.01 5.89 -17.14
C ALA A 110 13.04 7.35 -16.62
N GLY A 111 13.77 7.56 -15.53
CA GLY A 111 13.88 8.87 -14.87
C GLY A 111 12.70 9.23 -13.95
N CYS A 112 11.77 8.32 -13.70
CA CYS A 112 10.75 8.52 -12.67
C CYS A 112 11.33 8.36 -11.25
N SER A 113 10.74 9.07 -10.30
CA SER A 113 10.84 8.83 -8.86
C SER A 113 9.54 8.22 -8.36
N TYR A 114 9.49 7.82 -7.08
CA TYR A 114 8.27 7.33 -6.46
C TYR A 114 8.01 8.01 -5.11
N ARG A 115 6.74 8.01 -4.69
CA ARG A 115 6.32 8.41 -3.34
C ARG A 115 5.25 7.47 -2.81
N ILE A 116 5.19 7.36 -1.49
CA ILE A 116 4.18 6.58 -0.77
C ILE A 116 3.16 7.55 -0.17
N VAL A 117 1.88 7.24 -0.32
CA VAL A 117 0.76 8.00 0.23
C VAL A 117 -0.15 7.03 0.98
N LEU A 118 -0.56 7.40 2.19
CA LEU A 118 -1.55 6.64 2.96
C LEU A 118 -2.90 7.32 2.84
N ILE A 119 -3.90 6.59 2.38
CA ILE A 119 -5.29 7.01 2.34
C ILE A 119 -5.97 6.48 3.59
N SER A 120 -6.69 7.35 4.26
CA SER A 120 -7.31 7.09 5.55
C SER A 120 -8.55 7.94 5.70
N ASP A 121 -9.51 7.47 6.48
CA ASP A 121 -10.74 8.21 6.66
C ASP A 121 -10.54 9.49 7.52
N PRO A 122 -11.49 10.44 7.48
CA PRO A 122 -11.34 11.72 8.18
C PRO A 122 -11.33 11.62 9.72
N SER A 123 -11.79 10.53 10.31
CA SER A 123 -11.86 10.32 11.76
C SER A 123 -10.61 9.67 12.36
N ARG A 124 -9.59 9.41 11.53
CA ARG A 124 -8.33 8.80 11.97
C ARG A 124 -7.66 9.59 13.10
N PRO A 125 -6.95 8.91 14.03
CA PRO A 125 -6.11 9.59 15.01
C PRO A 125 -4.92 10.27 14.32
N ASP A 126 -4.48 11.40 14.87
CA ASP A 126 -3.31 12.12 14.39
C ASP A 126 -2.02 11.32 14.64
N VAL A 127 -1.11 11.36 13.66
CA VAL A 127 0.21 10.75 13.75
C VAL A 127 1.27 11.85 13.57
N PRO A 128 2.15 12.08 14.56
CA PRO A 128 3.18 13.11 14.46
C PRO A 128 4.05 12.98 13.20
N GLY A 129 4.24 14.11 12.51
CA GLY A 129 5.01 14.21 11.27
C GLY A 129 4.25 13.78 10.01
N VAL A 130 2.98 13.36 10.13
CA VAL A 130 2.16 12.93 9.00
C VAL A 130 1.06 13.96 8.75
N GLY A 131 1.10 14.59 7.59
CA GLY A 131 0.16 15.65 7.20
C GLY A 131 -0.68 15.29 5.97
N PRO A 132 -1.71 16.11 5.67
CA PRO A 132 -2.55 15.91 4.49
C PRO A 132 -1.75 16.12 3.20
N THR A 133 -2.12 15.38 2.15
CA THR A 133 -1.60 15.55 0.79
C THR A 133 -2.68 15.16 -0.21
N THR A 134 -2.43 15.43 -1.49
CA THR A 134 -3.29 15.02 -2.61
C THR A 134 -2.58 14.01 -3.49
N LEU A 135 -3.34 13.07 -4.04
CA LEU A 135 -2.85 12.12 -5.04
C LEU A 135 -2.53 12.83 -6.35
N ARG A 136 -1.58 12.28 -7.11
CA ARG A 136 -1.26 12.77 -8.45
C ARG A 136 -2.39 12.43 -9.42
N SER A 137 -2.57 13.29 -10.43
CA SER A 137 -3.57 13.04 -11.47
C SER A 137 -3.27 11.74 -12.20
N LEU A 138 -4.31 10.94 -12.44
CA LEU A 138 -4.21 9.69 -13.18
C LEU A 138 -4.04 9.92 -14.70
N ASN A 139 -4.38 11.10 -15.23
CA ASN A 139 -4.23 11.47 -16.64
C ASN A 139 -4.54 10.33 -17.65
N GLY A 140 -5.73 9.73 -17.51
CA GLY A 140 -6.20 8.66 -18.39
C GLY A 140 -5.81 7.23 -17.97
N LEU A 141 -5.12 7.05 -16.84
CA LEU A 141 -4.90 5.72 -16.27
C LEU A 141 -6.21 5.12 -15.74
N VAL A 142 -6.46 3.87 -16.13
CA VAL A 142 -7.64 3.08 -15.75
C VAL A 142 -7.25 2.01 -14.73
N ALA A 143 -7.99 1.98 -13.63
CA ALA A 143 -7.80 1.01 -12.56
C ALA A 143 -8.18 -0.41 -12.98
N ARG A 144 -7.46 -1.39 -12.47
CA ARG A 144 -7.76 -2.82 -12.52
C ARG A 144 -7.50 -3.42 -11.14
N ASP A 145 -8.53 -4.01 -10.56
CA ASP A 145 -8.38 -4.79 -9.34
C ASP A 145 -7.70 -6.12 -9.69
N ALA A 146 -6.57 -6.41 -9.06
CA ALA A 146 -5.94 -7.71 -9.14
C ALA A 146 -6.66 -8.67 -8.19
N GLY A 147 -6.93 -8.25 -6.96
CA GLY A 147 -7.54 -9.08 -5.93
C GLY A 147 -6.71 -9.07 -4.64
N THR A 148 -7.09 -9.92 -3.69
CA THR A 148 -6.44 -10.03 -2.39
C THR A 148 -5.02 -10.57 -2.52
N VAL A 149 -4.05 -9.87 -1.94
CA VAL A 149 -2.63 -10.26 -1.93
C VAL A 149 -2.08 -10.48 -0.51
N ILE A 150 -2.79 -10.00 0.50
CA ILE A 150 -2.55 -10.26 1.92
C ILE A 150 -3.90 -10.56 2.57
N ALA A 151 -3.99 -11.67 3.28
CA ALA A 151 -5.16 -11.97 4.11
C ALA A 151 -4.73 -12.32 5.52
N THR A 152 -5.52 -11.84 6.48
CA THR A 152 -5.44 -12.17 7.89
C THR A 152 -6.87 -12.30 8.43
N PRO A 153 -7.07 -12.83 9.65
CA PRO A 153 -8.40 -12.93 10.26
C PRO A 153 -9.15 -11.62 10.49
N ASP A 154 -8.52 -10.45 10.27
CA ASP A 154 -9.12 -9.15 10.56
C ASP A 154 -8.85 -8.14 9.43
N ILE A 155 -7.60 -8.05 8.98
CA ILE A 155 -7.16 -7.10 7.96
C ILE A 155 -6.84 -7.85 6.66
N MET A 156 -7.42 -7.39 5.56
CA MET A 156 -7.09 -7.86 4.21
C MET A 156 -6.54 -6.69 3.40
N ALA A 157 -5.54 -6.96 2.56
CA ALA A 157 -5.06 -6.02 1.56
C ALA A 157 -5.18 -6.62 0.16
N SER A 158 -5.76 -5.85 -0.75
CA SER A 158 -5.80 -6.19 -2.18
C SER A 158 -4.73 -5.41 -2.94
N ALA A 159 -4.44 -5.80 -4.18
CA ALA A 159 -3.66 -5.00 -5.10
C ALA A 159 -4.57 -4.46 -6.21
N ARG A 160 -4.40 -3.19 -6.55
CA ARG A 160 -5.01 -2.53 -7.68
C ARG A 160 -3.90 -1.84 -8.47
N TYR A 161 -3.83 -2.15 -9.75
CA TYR A 161 -2.87 -1.53 -10.66
C TYR A 161 -3.58 -0.68 -11.69
N TYR A 162 -2.80 0.14 -12.38
CA TYR A 162 -3.31 1.06 -13.38
C TYR A 162 -2.65 0.80 -14.73
N ARG A 163 -3.44 0.90 -15.81
CA ARG A 163 -2.97 0.79 -17.19
C ARG A 163 -3.58 1.88 -18.06
N SER A 164 -2.94 2.17 -19.19
CA SER A 164 -3.51 2.99 -20.27
C SER A 164 -4.42 2.17 -21.18
#